data_AF-A0A257WRK1-F1
#
_entry.id   AF-A0A257WRK1-F1
#
_cell.length_a   1.000
_cell.length_b   1.000
_cell.length_c   1.000
_cell.angle_alpha   90.00
_cell.angle_beta   90.00
_cell.angle_gamma   90.00
#
_symmetry.space_group_name_H-M   'P 1'
#
loop_
_entity.id
_entity.type
_entity.pdbx_description
1 polymer ?
#
loop_
_entity_poly.entity_id
_entity_poly.type
_entity_poly.pdbx_seq_one_letter_code
_entity_poly.pdbx_strand_id
1 'polypeptide(L)'
;IWNLSDNKLTVGEATFDAATHVPLMIFPNPLAPHRYVVLNSSFTYREYDYLNNARQTPKLPDWAIVDVRTPPNSRFPGKVVAADFFDEAWKLKPARPE
;
A
#
# COMPACT_ATOMS: atom_id res chain seq x y z
N ILE A 1 1.67 -0.99 14.78
CA ILE A 1 1.30 -0.27 13.53
C ILE A 1 0.54 -1.21 12.59
N TRP A 2 1.17 -2.31 12.17
CA TRP A 2 0.56 -3.33 11.32
C TRP A 2 0.30 -4.60 12.13
N ASN A 3 -0.87 -5.22 11.95
CA ASN A 3 -1.18 -6.53 12.53
C ASN A 3 -1.94 -7.37 11.51
N LEU A 4 -1.53 -8.63 11.34
CA LEU A 4 -2.27 -9.64 10.61
C LEU A 4 -2.61 -10.76 11.60
N SER A 5 -3.90 -11.00 11.79
CA SER A 5 -4.43 -12.10 12.59
C SER A 5 -5.52 -12.82 11.80
N ASP A 6 -6.03 -13.95 12.28
CA ASP A 6 -7.04 -14.74 11.56
C ASP A 6 -8.20 -13.83 11.07
N ASN A 7 -8.25 -13.65 9.75
CA ASN A 7 -9.19 -12.83 8.99
C ASN A 7 -9.11 -11.30 9.16
N LYS A 8 -8.09 -10.73 9.82
CA LYS A 8 -7.98 -9.27 10.02
C LYS A 8 -6.62 -8.71 9.63
N LEU A 9 -6.65 -7.67 8.82
CA LEU A 9 -5.53 -6.80 8.49
C LEU A 9 -5.76 -5.43 9.15
N THR A 10 -4.89 -5.03 10.07
CA THR A 10 -5.02 -3.77 10.80
C THR A 10 -3.86 -2.83 10.50
N VAL A 11 -4.18 -1.56 10.28
CA VAL A 11 -3.27 -0.45 9.99
C VAL A 11 -3.67 0.75 10.85
N GLY A 12 -2.91 1.03 11.91
CA GLY A 12 -3.34 2.02 12.91
C GLY A 12 -4.70 1.62 13.49
N GLU A 13 -5.68 2.53 13.40
CA GLU A 13 -7.07 2.28 13.84
C GLU A 13 -7.95 1.60 12.77
N ALA A 14 -7.48 1.53 11.52
CA ALA A 14 -8.24 0.92 10.43
C ALA A 14 -8.09 -0.60 10.43
N THR A 15 -9.19 -1.33 10.24
CA THR A 15 -9.19 -2.79 10.13
C THR A 15 -9.95 -3.23 8.90
N PHE A 16 -9.38 -4.19 8.18
CA PHE A 16 -9.86 -4.76 6.93
C PHE A 16 -9.94 -6.28 7.03
N ASP A 17 -10.74 -6.90 6.17
CA ASP A 17 -10.80 -8.36 6.02
C ASP A 17 -9.56 -8.86 5.27
N ALA A 18 -8.74 -9.67 5.95
CA ALA A 18 -7.49 -10.20 5.41
C ALA A 18 -7.67 -11.15 4.21
N ALA A 19 -8.86 -11.73 4.01
CA ALA A 19 -9.13 -12.59 2.86
C ALA A 19 -9.31 -11.79 1.55
N THR A 20 -9.62 -10.50 1.65
CA THR A 20 -10.01 -9.67 0.50
C THR A 20 -9.19 -8.39 0.36
N HIS A 21 -8.38 -8.04 1.37
CA HIS A 21 -7.56 -6.84 1.37
C HIS A 21 -6.08 -7.19 1.45
N VAL A 22 -5.32 -6.62 0.52
CA VAL A 22 -3.89 -6.90 0.37
C VAL A 22 -3.09 -5.63 0.69
N PRO A 23 -2.11 -5.68 1.61
CA PRO A 23 -1.24 -4.54 1.89
C PRO A 23 -0.10 -4.46 0.88
N LEU A 24 0.13 -3.28 0.30
CA LEU A 24 1.35 -2.93 -0.43
C LEU A 24 2.10 -1.95 0.45
N MET A 25 3.35 -2.23 0.80
CA MET A 25 4.10 -1.30 1.65
C MET A 25 5.62 -1.47 1.57
N ILE A 26 6.32 -0.42 1.94
CA ILE A 26 7.72 -0.43 2.35
C ILE A 26 7.84 0.07 3.79
N PHE A 27 8.62 -0.61 4.64
CA PHE A 27 8.82 -0.22 6.03
C PHE A 27 10.20 -0.63 6.56
N PRO A 28 10.84 0.12 7.48
CA PRO A 28 12.10 -0.29 8.11
C PRO A 28 11.98 -1.64 8.79
N ASN A 29 12.93 -2.54 8.56
CA ASN A 29 12.89 -3.87 9.14
C ASN A 29 13.30 -3.82 10.63
N PRO A 30 12.39 -4.09 11.58
CA PRO A 30 12.71 -4.03 13.01
C PRO A 30 13.71 -5.10 13.45
N LEU A 31 13.90 -6.15 12.66
CA LEU A 31 14.84 -7.24 12.91
C LEU A 31 16.17 -7.07 12.14
N ALA A 32 16.24 -6.11 11.22
CA ALA A 32 17.44 -5.83 10.43
C ALA A 32 17.52 -4.32 10.11
N PRO A 33 18.08 -3.49 11.00
CA PRO A 33 17.97 -2.02 10.97
C PRO A 33 18.46 -1.32 9.69
N HIS A 34 19.29 -1.97 8.88
CA HIS A 34 19.80 -1.45 7.61
C HIS A 34 19.05 -1.99 6.38
N ARG A 35 17.86 -2.56 6.58
CA ARG A 35 17.04 -3.15 5.52
C ARG A 35 15.59 -2.72 5.64
N TYR A 36 14.88 -2.84 4.53
CA TYR A 36 13.43 -2.67 4.48
C TYR A 36 12.73 -4.02 4.36
N VAL A 37 11.50 -4.09 4.86
CA VAL A 37 10.51 -5.09 4.46
C VAL A 37 9.64 -4.45 3.39
N VAL A 38 9.51 -5.13 2.25
CA VAL A 38 8.63 -4.69 1.17
C VAL A 38 7.62 -5.79 0.90
N LEU A 39 6.33 -5.44 0.92
CA LEU A 39 5.23 -6.35 0.66
C LEU A 39 4.54 -5.98 -0.65
N ASN A 40 4.20 -6.99 -1.45
CA ASN A 40 3.46 -6.84 -2.71
C ASN A 40 4.06 -5.78 -3.65
N SER A 41 5.39 -5.87 -3.86
CA SER A 41 6.18 -4.92 -4.67
C SER A 41 6.05 -5.18 -6.17
N SER A 42 5.86 -4.12 -6.96
CA SER A 42 6.12 -4.07 -8.40
C SER A 42 5.99 -2.61 -8.88
N PHE A 43 6.02 -2.39 -10.19
CA PHE A 43 5.57 -1.14 -10.77
C PHE A 43 4.15 -0.82 -10.31
N THR A 44 3.96 0.39 -9.78
CA THR A 44 2.65 0.90 -9.37
C THR A 44 1.89 1.54 -10.53
N TYR A 45 2.57 1.78 -11.67
CA TYR A 45 1.94 2.20 -12.91
C TYR A 45 1.47 0.98 -13.71
N ARG A 46 0.55 1.20 -14.65
CA ARG A 46 -0.15 0.12 -15.34
C ARG A 46 -0.28 0.40 -16.85
N GLU A 47 -1.09 -0.38 -17.55
CA GLU A 47 -1.20 -0.40 -19.01
C GLU A 47 -1.44 0.99 -19.63
N TYR A 48 -2.15 1.88 -18.93
CA TYR A 48 -2.35 3.27 -19.35
C TYR A 48 -1.06 4.09 -19.47
N ASP A 49 -0.04 3.75 -18.67
CA ASP A 49 1.22 4.46 -18.57
C ASP A 49 2.32 3.86 -19.47
N TYR A 50 2.06 2.75 -20.16
CA TYR A 50 3.05 2.11 -21.05
C TYR A 50 3.34 2.92 -22.32
N LEU A 51 2.47 3.89 -22.65
CA LEU A 51 2.58 4.70 -23.87
C LEU A 51 3.93 5.44 -23.98
N ASN A 52 4.49 5.91 -22.86
CA ASN A 52 5.79 6.56 -22.84
C ASN A 52 6.39 6.56 -21.43
N ASN A 53 7.72 6.68 -21.38
CA ASN A 53 8.49 6.64 -20.13
C ASN A 53 8.15 7.80 -19.17
N ALA A 54 7.71 8.96 -19.69
CA ALA A 54 7.36 10.10 -18.84
C ALA A 54 6.12 9.83 -17.96
N ARG A 55 5.30 8.83 -18.30
CA ARG A 55 4.13 8.42 -17.51
C ARG A 55 4.43 7.31 -16.50
N GLN A 56 5.57 6.64 -16.60
CA GLN A 56 5.98 5.52 -15.73
C GLN A 56 6.47 6.01 -14.36
N THR A 57 5.69 6.90 -13.74
CA THR A 57 5.94 7.43 -12.41
C THR A 57 5.29 6.56 -11.33
N PRO A 58 5.75 6.61 -10.08
CA PRO A 58 5.05 6.02 -8.95
C PRO A 58 3.60 6.53 -8.86
N LYS A 59 2.65 5.62 -8.61
CA LYS A 59 1.21 5.91 -8.52
C LYS A 59 0.61 5.62 -7.14
N LEU A 60 1.36 4.91 -6.29
CA LEU A 60 1.00 4.62 -4.90
C LEU A 60 2.06 5.21 -3.97
N PRO A 61 1.69 5.61 -2.74
CA PRO A 61 2.63 6.12 -1.75
C PRO A 61 3.34 4.97 -1.02
N ASP A 62 4.00 5.25 0.11
CA ASP A 62 4.79 4.26 0.87
C ASP A 62 3.98 3.05 1.34
N TRP A 63 2.67 3.20 1.52
CA TRP A 63 1.76 2.10 1.81
C TRP A 63 0.37 2.29 1.20
N ALA A 64 -0.29 1.19 0.88
CA ALA A 64 -1.67 1.14 0.41
C ALA A 64 -2.35 -0.16 0.82
N ILE A 65 -3.67 -0.12 0.95
CA ILE A 65 -4.55 -1.28 1.08
C ILE A 65 -5.40 -1.38 -0.17
N VAL A 66 -5.33 -2.53 -0.84
CA VAL A 66 -6.08 -2.83 -2.06
C VAL A 66 -7.13 -3.89 -1.77
N ASP A 67 -8.39 -3.56 -2.01
CA ASP A 67 -9.51 -4.51 -2.05
C ASP A 67 -9.52 -5.22 -3.41
N VAL A 68 -9.21 -6.51 -3.40
CA VAL A 68 -9.03 -7.34 -4.60
C VAL A 68 -10.35 -7.95 -5.11
N ARG A 69 -11.48 -7.68 -4.46
CA ARG A 69 -12.81 -8.02 -5.00
C ARG A 69 -13.15 -7.16 -6.23
N THR A 70 -12.51 -6.00 -6.34
CA THR A 70 -12.54 -5.18 -7.56
C THR A 70 -11.43 -5.64 -8.50
N PRO A 71 -11.74 -6.13 -9.71
CA PRO A 71 -10.70 -6.51 -10.66
C PRO A 71 -9.77 -5.34 -11.02
N PRO A 72 -8.48 -5.60 -11.32
CA PRO A 72 -7.58 -4.57 -11.82
C PRO A 72 -8.09 -4.00 -13.14
N ASN A 73 -7.70 -2.75 -13.42
CA ASN A 73 -7.91 -2.11 -14.72
C ASN A 73 -6.60 -1.48 -15.21
N SER A 74 -6.66 -0.73 -16.31
CA SER A 74 -5.47 -0.13 -16.94
C SER A 74 -4.74 0.91 -16.08
N ARG A 75 -5.31 1.33 -14.94
CA ARG A 75 -4.75 2.34 -14.02
C ARG A 75 -4.55 1.82 -12.60
N PHE A 76 -5.40 0.93 -12.12
CA PHE A 76 -5.40 0.51 -10.71
C PHE A 76 -5.30 -1.02 -10.55
N PRO A 77 -4.58 -1.51 -9.53
CA PRO A 77 -4.42 -2.95 -9.26
C PRO A 77 -5.67 -3.62 -8.65
N GLY A 78 -6.68 -2.82 -8.33
CA GLY A 78 -7.90 -3.16 -7.61
C GLY A 78 -8.46 -1.87 -7.02
N LYS A 79 -9.37 -1.95 -6.04
CA LYS A 79 -9.85 -0.75 -5.36
C LYS A 79 -8.90 -0.36 -4.24
N VAL A 80 -8.21 0.77 -4.38
CA VAL A 80 -7.41 1.34 -3.28
C VAL A 80 -8.38 1.91 -2.24
N VAL A 81 -8.40 1.35 -1.04
CA VAL A 81 -9.33 1.75 0.04
C VAL A 81 -8.66 2.58 1.13
N ALA A 82 -7.33 2.53 1.22
CA ALA A 82 -6.52 3.40 2.07
C ALA A 82 -5.11 3.49 1.47
N ALA A 83 -4.50 4.67 1.53
CA ALA A 83 -3.11 4.87 1.11
C ALA A 83 -2.57 6.19 1.67
N ASP A 84 -1.32 6.20 2.14
CA ASP A 84 -0.62 7.42 2.53
C ASP A 84 0.91 7.19 2.53
N PHE A 85 1.66 8.25 2.73
CA PHE A 85 3.07 8.20 3.08
C PHE A 85 3.22 8.13 4.60
N PHE A 86 4.30 7.49 5.07
CA PHE A 86 4.70 7.66 6.46
C PHE A 86 5.21 9.09 6.69
N ASP A 87 5.34 9.50 7.95
CA ASP A 87 6.14 10.69 8.28
C ASP A 87 7.65 10.40 8.23
N GLU A 88 8.48 11.43 8.44
CA GLU A 88 9.94 11.30 8.41
C GLU A 88 10.49 10.36 9.50
N ALA A 89 9.68 10.02 10.49
CA ALA A 89 10.00 9.06 11.55
C ALA A 89 9.37 7.68 11.32
N TRP A 90 8.89 7.40 10.10
CA TRP A 90 8.22 6.14 9.72
C TRP A 90 6.95 5.83 10.52
N LYS A 91 6.21 6.86 10.96
CA LYS A 91 4.92 6.70 11.65
C LYS A 91 3.75 6.92 10.71
N LEU A 92 2.63 6.26 11.00
CA LEU A 92 1.37 6.57 10.34
C LEU A 92 0.97 8.01 10.69
N LYS A 93 0.56 8.76 9.67
CA LYS A 93 0.03 10.10 9.86
C LYS A 93 -1.33 10.01 10.54
N PRO A 94 -1.70 11.03 11.35
CA PRO A 94 -3.08 11.17 11.80
C PRO A 94 -4.02 11.21 10.60
N ALA A 95 -5.24 10.68 10.78
CA ALA A 95 -6.29 10.84 9.78
C ALA A 95 -6.44 12.33 9.45
N ARG A 96 -6.30 12.69 8.17
CA ARG A 96 -6.47 14.08 7.74
C ARG A 96 -7.96 14.43 7.81
N PRO A 97 -8.37 15.51 8.50
CA PRO A 97 -9.74 16.02 8.39
C PRO A 97 -9.98 16.49 6.95
N GLU A 98 -11.13 16.14 6.38
CA GLU A 98 -11.59 16.67 5.08
C GLU A 98 -11.91 18.16 5.12
#